data_AF-A0A8X6UA41-F1
#
_entry.id   AF-A0A8X6UA41-F1
#
_cell.length_a   1.000
_cell.length_b   1.000
_cell.length_c   1.000
_cell.angle_alpha   90.00
_cell.angle_beta   90.00
_cell.angle_gamma   90.00
#
_symmetry.space_group_name_H-M   'P 1'
#
loop_
_entity.id
_entity.type
_entity.pdbx_description
1 polymer ?
#
loop_
_entity_poly.entity_id
_entity_poly.type
_entity_poly.pdbx_seq_one_letter_code
_entity_poly.pdbx_strand_id
1 'polypeptide(L)'
;MCAGVRQGCPLSSIIFNLTLEQILRTGLPTDAGFELFSKSFSCLAYADDLLIIDSTSAGLQRTIDQLSSQANKAGLKFKPAKCASLSFSFTSHRRHIDPSLIRVNDVPIKNISDQDAYKYLGVRVGFSFSQDQGEFFRGITTDVVKVSESLLAPWQKLTAIRAHVLARAEFLCRNSHIRKRDVADLDKTLIRVGKNIMNLPTRANNNLIHLSCSKGGAALPEFRSLLDIHAVSHAFRLLASHDPSISGVAAESLRSVVRKKLLRDPTSGDCCDFLNGKKDGDFARESGDISTQWSRARHAHQRLTSALRLEWLFVEGTGYHLNIYRSPNPVCVSPSSAGLVVRILRDEMESHFISQLAALVDQGKTIQVFSSHPASNHFLQAGDYTSFIKFSLRSSPASPSGLLLPLRPSSSNGLAALF
;
A
#
# COMPACT_ATOMS: atom_id res chain seq x y z
N MET A 1 -10.82 -30.38 -30.69
CA MET A 1 -10.05 -29.12 -30.57
C MET A 1 -9.03 -29.28 -29.45
N CYS A 2 -7.74 -29.23 -29.76
CA CYS A 2 -6.63 -29.41 -28.80
C CYS A 2 -5.89 -28.09 -28.57
N ALA A 3 -6.60 -26.97 -28.40
CA ALA A 3 -5.98 -25.65 -28.25
C ALA A 3 -6.10 -25.18 -26.79
N GLY A 4 -4.98 -24.73 -26.23
CA GLY A 4 -4.92 -24.13 -24.89
C GLY A 4 -3.80 -24.73 -24.02
N VAL A 5 -3.36 -23.93 -23.05
CA VAL A 5 -2.46 -24.39 -21.99
C VAL A 5 -3.28 -24.85 -20.78
N ARG A 6 -2.78 -25.83 -20.02
CA ARG A 6 -3.52 -26.40 -18.88
C ARG A 6 -3.52 -25.42 -17.71
N GLN A 7 -4.70 -24.95 -17.29
CA GLN A 7 -4.83 -24.14 -16.08
C GLN A 7 -4.30 -24.90 -14.85
N GLY A 8 -3.51 -24.22 -14.02
CA GLY A 8 -2.84 -24.81 -12.86
C GLY A 8 -1.52 -25.52 -13.15
N CYS A 9 -1.11 -25.68 -14.42
CA CYS A 9 0.23 -26.17 -14.75
C CYS A 9 1.28 -25.06 -14.59
N PRO A 10 2.36 -25.25 -13.82
CA PRO A 10 3.38 -24.22 -13.57
C PRO A 10 4.02 -23.62 -14.83
N LEU A 11 4.11 -24.40 -15.92
CA LEU A 11 4.72 -23.96 -17.17
C LEU A 11 3.77 -23.12 -18.05
N SER A 12 2.46 -23.21 -17.80
CA SER A 12 1.45 -22.63 -18.70
C SER A 12 1.49 -21.09 -18.73
N SER A 13 1.79 -20.44 -17.60
CA SER A 13 1.94 -18.99 -17.52
C SER A 13 3.15 -18.50 -18.32
N ILE A 14 4.27 -19.23 -18.26
CA ILE A 14 5.49 -18.90 -19.00
C ILE A 14 5.24 -19.00 -20.51
N ILE A 15 4.65 -20.11 -20.97
CA ILE A 15 4.33 -20.31 -22.39
C ILE A 15 3.36 -19.22 -22.89
N PHE A 16 2.35 -18.89 -22.10
CA PHE A 16 1.42 -17.81 -22.42
C PHE A 16 2.14 -16.47 -22.55
N ASN A 17 2.99 -16.11 -21.58
CA ASN A 17 3.76 -14.86 -21.62
C ASN A 17 4.71 -14.79 -22.81
N LEU A 18 5.38 -15.90 -23.19
CA LEU A 18 6.24 -15.95 -24.38
C LEU A 18 5.45 -15.73 -25.67
N THR A 19 4.26 -16.30 -25.76
CA THR A 19 3.36 -16.11 -26.91
C THR A 19 2.88 -14.66 -26.99
N LEU A 20 2.50 -14.08 -25.85
CA LEU A 20 2.07 -12.69 -25.77
C LEU A 20 3.20 -11.72 -26.10
N GLU A 21 4.41 -11.95 -25.60
CA GLU A 21 5.61 -11.15 -25.90
C GLU A 21 5.86 -11.09 -27.42
N GLN A 22 5.71 -12.22 -28.12
CA GLN A 22 5.84 -12.25 -29.59
C GLN A 22 4.75 -11.42 -30.28
N ILE A 23 3.50 -11.48 -29.80
CA ILE A 23 2.39 -10.68 -30.32
C ILE A 23 2.67 -9.19 -30.11
N LEU A 24 3.14 -8.80 -28.92
CA LEU A 24 3.46 -7.40 -28.60
C LEU A 24 4.61 -6.88 -29.46
N ARG A 25 5.70 -7.64 -29.60
CA ARG A 25 6.86 -7.24 -30.42
C ARG A 25 6.54 -7.09 -31.90
N THR A 26 5.62 -7.88 -32.43
CA THR A 26 5.26 -7.87 -33.86
C THR A 26 4.03 -7.01 -34.17
N GLY A 27 3.26 -6.64 -33.16
CA GLY A 27 1.99 -5.92 -33.30
C GLY A 27 1.99 -4.49 -32.76
N LEU A 28 2.99 -4.07 -32.00
CA LEU A 28 3.16 -2.68 -31.58
C LEU A 28 3.95 -1.89 -32.64
N PRO A 29 3.35 -0.87 -33.29
CA PRO A 29 4.09 0.01 -34.20
C PRO A 29 5.24 0.74 -33.50
N THR A 30 6.30 1.05 -34.24
CA THR A 30 7.43 1.83 -33.73
C THR A 30 7.09 3.29 -33.47
N ASP A 31 6.09 3.83 -34.18
CA ASP A 31 5.57 5.18 -34.06
C ASP A 31 4.37 5.29 -33.10
N ALA A 32 3.91 4.17 -32.53
CA ALA A 32 2.81 4.15 -31.57
C ALA A 32 3.25 4.64 -30.19
N GLY A 33 2.28 5.20 -29.46
CA GLY A 33 2.46 5.53 -28.05
C GLY A 33 2.14 6.97 -27.69
N PHE A 34 2.43 7.27 -26.43
CA PHE A 34 2.28 8.57 -25.82
C PHE A 34 3.59 9.02 -25.21
N GLU A 35 4.03 10.23 -25.57
CA GLU A 35 5.26 10.80 -25.05
C GLU A 35 5.04 11.46 -23.69
N LEU A 36 5.76 10.95 -22.69
CA LEU A 36 5.76 11.46 -21.33
C LEU A 36 7.21 11.74 -20.91
N PHE A 37 7.56 13.02 -20.74
CA PHE A 37 8.91 13.49 -20.40
C PHE A 37 10.00 12.86 -21.29
N SER A 38 9.82 12.96 -22.62
CA SER A 38 10.75 12.43 -23.64
C SER A 38 10.96 10.92 -23.61
N LYS A 39 10.00 10.18 -23.05
CA LYS A 39 9.88 8.72 -23.12
C LYS A 39 8.54 8.35 -23.72
N SER A 40 8.53 7.47 -24.72
CA SER A 40 7.30 6.97 -25.32
C SER A 40 6.82 5.71 -24.60
N PHE A 41 5.52 5.65 -24.30
CA PHE A 41 4.86 4.48 -23.73
C PHE A 41 3.67 4.09 -24.62
N SER A 42 3.65 2.84 -25.07
CA SER A 42 2.60 2.33 -25.97
C SER A 42 1.77 1.19 -25.37
N CYS A 43 2.31 0.46 -24.39
CA CYS A 43 1.65 -0.70 -23.81
C CYS A 43 2.08 -0.93 -22.34
N LEU A 44 1.10 -1.27 -21.48
CA LEU A 44 1.35 -1.97 -20.21
C LEU A 44 0.66 -3.33 -20.30
N ALA A 45 1.40 -4.40 -20.01
CA ALA A 45 0.90 -5.77 -20.10
C ALA A 45 1.02 -6.48 -18.75
N TYR A 46 -0.08 -7.11 -18.31
CA TYR A 46 -0.11 -7.98 -17.15
C TYR A 46 -0.92 -9.23 -17.46
N ALA A 47 -0.23 -10.35 -17.74
CA ALA A 47 -0.87 -11.55 -18.27
C ALA A 47 -1.79 -11.19 -19.47
N ASP A 48 -3.08 -11.56 -19.44
CA ASP A 48 -4.04 -11.26 -20.50
C ASP A 48 -4.60 -9.83 -20.46
N ASP A 49 -4.37 -9.08 -19.38
CA ASP A 49 -4.78 -7.68 -19.26
C ASP A 49 -3.75 -6.77 -19.96
N LEU A 50 -4.15 -6.18 -21.09
CA LEU A 50 -3.36 -5.22 -21.86
C LEU A 50 -3.97 -3.81 -21.76
N LEU A 51 -3.13 -2.81 -21.50
CA LEU A 51 -3.45 -1.39 -21.62
C LEU A 51 -2.64 -0.80 -22.77
N ILE A 52 -3.31 -0.45 -23.86
CA ILE A 52 -2.69 0.22 -25.01
C ILE A 52 -2.89 1.73 -24.89
N ILE A 53 -1.83 2.49 -25.15
CA ILE A 53 -1.81 3.94 -25.01
C ILE A 53 -1.30 4.53 -26.32
N ASP A 54 -1.98 5.57 -26.80
CA ASP A 54 -1.57 6.31 -27.99
C ASP A 54 -1.94 7.79 -27.83
N SER A 55 -1.26 8.65 -28.57
CA SER A 55 -1.52 10.10 -28.59
C SER A 55 -2.79 10.46 -29.37
N THR A 56 -3.28 9.55 -30.24
CA THR A 56 -4.47 9.78 -31.06
C THR A 56 -5.38 8.55 -31.10
N SER A 57 -6.69 8.78 -31.22
CA SER A 57 -7.67 7.69 -31.38
C SER A 57 -7.41 6.86 -32.65
N ALA A 58 -6.91 7.48 -33.72
CA ALA A 58 -6.55 6.79 -34.96
C ALA A 58 -5.31 5.89 -34.80
N GLY A 59 -4.27 6.37 -34.11
CA GLY A 59 -3.09 5.57 -33.75
C GLY A 59 -3.44 4.41 -32.83
N LEU A 60 -4.31 4.66 -31.84
CA LEU A 60 -4.84 3.62 -30.96
C LEU A 60 -5.56 2.52 -31.74
N GLN A 61 -6.49 2.89 -32.64
CA GLN A 61 -7.23 1.92 -33.45
C GLN A 61 -6.29 1.09 -34.33
N ARG A 62 -5.33 1.74 -35.01
CA ARG A 62 -4.32 1.07 -35.84
C ARG A 62 -3.54 0.04 -35.02
N THR A 63 -3.10 0.41 -33.82
CA THR A 63 -2.35 -0.49 -32.93
C THR A 63 -3.21 -1.68 -32.48
N ILE A 64 -4.47 -1.44 -32.14
CA ILE A 64 -5.42 -2.52 -31.77
C ILE A 64 -5.66 -3.48 -32.93
N ASP A 65 -5.81 -2.98 -34.17
CA ASP A 65 -6.04 -3.80 -35.35
C ASP A 65 -4.82 -4.69 -35.66
N GLN A 66 -3.62 -4.13 -35.54
CA GLN A 66 -2.37 -4.88 -35.71
C GLN A 66 -2.20 -5.96 -34.63
N LEU A 67 -2.40 -5.61 -33.36
CA LEU A 67 -2.37 -6.58 -32.26
C LEU A 67 -3.41 -7.68 -32.46
N SER A 68 -4.62 -7.34 -32.89
CA SER A 68 -5.69 -8.30 -33.17
C SER A 68 -5.30 -9.25 -34.31
N SER A 69 -4.68 -8.73 -35.38
CA SER A 69 -4.16 -9.54 -36.48
C SER A 69 -3.08 -10.52 -36.02
N GLN A 70 -2.09 -10.06 -35.23
CA GLN A 70 -1.02 -10.93 -34.73
C GLN A 70 -1.54 -11.96 -33.72
N ALA A 71 -2.45 -11.56 -32.82
CA ALA A 71 -3.09 -12.48 -31.88
C ALA A 71 -3.86 -13.58 -32.61
N ASN A 72 -4.62 -13.23 -33.66
CA ASN A 72 -5.35 -14.20 -34.48
C ASN A 72 -4.41 -15.23 -35.15
N LYS A 73 -3.23 -14.81 -35.63
CA LYS A 73 -2.22 -15.75 -36.18
C LYS A 73 -1.68 -16.71 -35.13
N ALA A 74 -1.58 -16.27 -33.88
CA ALA A 74 -1.21 -17.09 -32.73
C ALA A 74 -2.38 -17.93 -32.17
N GLY A 75 -3.57 -17.87 -32.77
CA GLY A 75 -4.76 -18.58 -32.31
C GLY A 75 -5.43 -17.96 -31.07
N LEU A 76 -5.08 -16.72 -30.72
CA LEU A 76 -5.69 -15.95 -29.63
C LEU A 76 -6.72 -14.95 -30.17
N LYS A 77 -7.75 -14.66 -29.37
CA LYS A 77 -8.79 -13.69 -29.70
C LYS A 77 -9.09 -12.79 -28.50
N PHE A 78 -9.02 -11.48 -28.71
CA PHE A 78 -9.51 -10.52 -27.74
C PHE A 78 -11.04 -10.62 -27.63
N LYS A 79 -11.56 -10.36 -26.43
CA LYS A 79 -13.00 -10.41 -26.12
C LYS A 79 -13.55 -8.99 -25.99
N PRO A 80 -14.20 -8.42 -27.02
CA PRO A 80 -14.63 -7.01 -27.03
C PRO A 80 -15.53 -6.64 -25.85
N ALA A 81 -16.39 -7.56 -25.41
CA ALA A 81 -17.28 -7.37 -24.26
C ALA A 81 -16.55 -7.16 -22.91
N LYS A 82 -15.25 -7.51 -22.83
CA LYS A 82 -14.40 -7.25 -21.67
C LYS A 82 -13.51 -6.01 -21.87
N CYS A 83 -13.46 -5.44 -23.07
CA CYS A 83 -12.61 -4.30 -23.38
C CYS A 83 -13.35 -2.98 -23.14
N ALA A 84 -12.60 -1.94 -22.80
CA ALA A 84 -13.10 -0.57 -22.72
C ALA A 84 -12.03 0.41 -23.21
N SER A 85 -12.45 1.56 -23.73
CA SER A 85 -11.58 2.66 -24.14
C SER A 85 -11.82 3.88 -23.25
N LEU A 86 -10.77 4.70 -23.09
CA LEU A 86 -10.86 6.03 -22.50
C LEU A 86 -10.05 6.98 -23.37
N SER A 87 -10.74 7.90 -24.04
CA SER A 87 -10.12 8.94 -24.85
C SER A 87 -10.49 10.31 -24.27
N PHE A 88 -9.52 11.23 -24.21
CA PHE A 88 -9.76 12.59 -23.74
C PHE A 88 -8.85 13.60 -24.43
N SER A 89 -9.34 14.82 -24.57
CA SER A 89 -8.61 15.96 -25.11
C SER A 89 -8.54 17.10 -24.10
N PHE A 90 -7.59 17.99 -24.27
CA PHE A 90 -7.47 19.22 -23.49
C PHE A 90 -7.82 20.42 -24.38
N THR A 91 -8.90 21.12 -24.05
CA THR A 91 -9.29 22.37 -24.70
C THR A 91 -9.51 23.44 -23.65
N SER A 92 -8.94 24.63 -23.82
CA SER A 92 -9.12 25.77 -22.89
C SER A 92 -8.85 25.42 -21.42
N HIS A 93 -7.77 24.66 -21.15
CA HIS A 93 -7.38 24.17 -19.80
C HIS A 93 -8.39 23.23 -19.12
N ARG A 94 -9.40 22.74 -19.85
CA ARG A 94 -10.35 21.73 -19.38
C ARG A 94 -10.13 20.43 -20.13
N ARG A 95 -10.28 19.31 -19.41
CA ARG A 95 -10.27 17.98 -20.02
C ARG A 95 -11.68 17.66 -20.48
N HIS A 96 -11.80 17.13 -21.69
CA HIS A 96 -13.06 16.66 -22.25
C HIS A 96 -12.90 15.22 -22.69
N ILE A 97 -13.93 14.39 -22.44
CA ILE A 97 -13.94 13.03 -22.98
C ILE A 97 -14.19 13.11 -24.47
N ASP A 98 -13.36 12.38 -25.20
CA ASP A 98 -13.49 12.20 -26.63
C ASP A 98 -14.38 10.98 -26.89
N PRO A 99 -15.54 11.14 -27.56
CA PRO A 99 -16.47 10.04 -27.84
C PRO A 99 -16.00 9.11 -28.96
N SER A 100 -14.71 9.14 -29.32
CA SER A 100 -14.07 8.26 -30.30
C SER A 100 -14.53 6.81 -30.18
N LEU A 101 -14.98 6.26 -31.31
CA LEU A 101 -15.46 4.89 -31.42
C LEU A 101 -14.27 3.95 -31.66
N ILE A 102 -13.82 3.28 -30.61
CA ILE A 102 -12.79 2.25 -30.70
C ILE A 102 -13.45 0.89 -30.92
N ARG A 103 -12.84 0.06 -31.78
CA ARG A 103 -13.29 -1.28 -32.13
C ARG A 103 -12.21 -2.30 -31.83
N VAL A 104 -12.63 -3.50 -31.42
CA VAL A 104 -11.77 -4.68 -31.27
C VAL A 104 -12.42 -5.81 -32.06
N ASN A 105 -11.70 -6.39 -33.02
CA ASN A 105 -12.26 -7.37 -33.96
C ASN A 105 -13.56 -6.87 -34.62
N ASP A 106 -13.55 -5.63 -35.13
CA ASP A 106 -14.68 -4.90 -35.74
C ASP A 106 -15.88 -4.59 -34.83
N VAL A 107 -15.87 -5.07 -33.58
CA VAL A 107 -16.93 -4.82 -32.59
C VAL A 107 -16.60 -3.57 -31.77
N PRO A 108 -17.52 -2.59 -31.67
CA PRO A 108 -17.31 -1.41 -30.85
C PRO A 108 -17.22 -1.80 -29.37
N ILE A 109 -16.23 -1.24 -28.67
CA ILE A 109 -16.02 -1.48 -27.23
C ILE A 109 -16.62 -0.33 -26.41
N LYS A 110 -16.83 -0.57 -25.11
CA LYS A 110 -17.39 0.44 -24.21
C LYS A 110 -16.42 1.63 -24.10
N ASN A 111 -16.86 2.83 -24.46
CA ASN A 111 -16.14 4.07 -24.11
C ASN A 111 -16.53 4.50 -22.68
N ILE A 112 -15.55 4.76 -21.83
CA ILE A 112 -15.74 5.13 -20.42
C ILE A 112 -16.17 6.60 -20.35
N SER A 113 -17.38 6.85 -19.83
CA SER A 113 -17.89 8.21 -19.59
C SER A 113 -17.28 8.88 -18.36
N ASP A 114 -17.60 10.17 -18.16
CA ASP A 114 -17.00 11.04 -17.13
C ASP A 114 -17.16 10.50 -15.70
N GLN A 115 -18.33 9.92 -15.44
CA GLN A 115 -18.70 9.34 -14.14
C GLN A 115 -18.52 7.82 -14.07
N ASP A 116 -18.11 7.19 -15.17
CA ASP A 116 -17.90 5.75 -15.21
C ASP A 116 -16.46 5.39 -14.83
N ALA A 117 -16.28 4.13 -14.42
CA ALA A 117 -14.97 3.55 -14.23
C ALA A 117 -14.90 2.12 -14.76
N TYR A 118 -13.70 1.71 -15.14
CA TYR A 118 -13.36 0.37 -15.56
C TYR A 118 -12.46 -0.30 -14.52
N LYS A 119 -12.71 -1.57 -14.22
CA LYS A 119 -11.92 -2.33 -13.26
C LYS A 119 -10.70 -2.93 -13.96
N TYR A 120 -9.52 -2.38 -13.70
CA TYR A 120 -8.23 -2.84 -14.21
C TYR A 120 -7.36 -3.32 -13.04
N LEU A 121 -6.91 -4.57 -13.07
CA LEU A 121 -6.09 -5.19 -12.01
C LEU A 121 -6.66 -5.02 -10.58
N GLY A 122 -7.99 -5.07 -10.47
CA GLY A 122 -8.68 -4.91 -9.19
C GLY A 122 -8.96 -3.46 -8.77
N VAL A 123 -8.38 -2.47 -9.46
CA VAL A 123 -8.56 -1.04 -9.20
C VAL A 123 -9.49 -0.42 -10.24
N ARG A 124 -10.35 0.52 -9.82
CA ARG A 124 -11.23 1.25 -10.75
C ARG A 124 -10.49 2.45 -11.33
N VAL A 125 -10.41 2.51 -12.66
CA VAL A 125 -9.79 3.59 -13.44
C VAL A 125 -10.89 4.32 -14.20
N GLY A 126 -10.93 5.65 -14.13
CA GLY A 126 -11.92 6.49 -14.78
C GLY A 126 -11.43 7.93 -14.90
N PHE A 127 -12.21 8.79 -15.56
CA PHE A 127 -11.78 10.15 -15.91
C PHE A 127 -11.97 11.17 -14.78
N SER A 128 -13.18 11.28 -14.22
CA SER A 128 -13.50 12.08 -13.03
C SER A 128 -14.08 11.25 -11.89
N PHE A 129 -14.00 9.92 -11.98
CA PHE A 129 -14.59 9.00 -11.03
C PHE A 129 -14.04 9.18 -9.61
N SER A 130 -14.88 9.70 -8.70
CA SER A 130 -14.66 9.59 -7.26
C SER A 130 -15.26 8.29 -6.77
N GLN A 131 -14.43 7.27 -6.55
CA GLN A 131 -14.93 6.06 -5.90
C GLN A 131 -15.38 6.42 -4.48
N ASP A 132 -16.58 5.98 -4.07
CA ASP A 132 -16.88 5.85 -2.64
C ASP A 132 -16.07 4.66 -2.10
N GLN A 133 -14.79 4.91 -1.83
CA GLN A 133 -13.92 3.96 -1.15
C GLN A 133 -14.38 3.74 0.30
N GLY A 134 -15.20 4.64 0.84
CA GLY A 134 -15.83 4.51 2.14
C GLY A 134 -16.73 3.28 2.21
N GLU A 135 -17.51 2.97 1.18
CA GLU A 135 -18.32 1.75 1.13
C GLU A 135 -17.45 0.48 1.24
N PHE A 136 -16.33 0.44 0.51
CA PHE A 136 -15.38 -0.67 0.59
C PHE A 136 -14.85 -0.84 2.03
N PHE A 137 -14.36 0.23 2.66
CA PHE A 137 -13.83 0.16 4.02
C PHE A 137 -14.91 -0.11 5.07
N ARG A 138 -16.17 0.28 4.85
CA ARG A 138 -17.33 -0.15 5.66
C ARG A 138 -17.57 -1.65 5.55
N GLY A 139 -17.45 -2.21 4.34
CA GLY A 139 -17.49 -3.65 4.10
C GLY A 139 -16.36 -4.39 4.85
N ILE A 140 -15.12 -3.91 4.74
CA ILE A 140 -13.99 -4.45 5.52
C ILE A 140 -14.28 -4.38 7.02
N THR A 141 -14.78 -3.25 7.51
CA THR A 141 -15.11 -3.05 8.92
C THR A 141 -16.16 -4.06 9.39
N THR A 142 -17.17 -4.31 8.57
CA THR A 142 -18.21 -5.32 8.83
C THR A 142 -17.61 -6.73 8.90
N ASP A 143 -16.71 -7.07 7.99
CA ASP A 143 -16.03 -8.38 7.99
C ASP A 143 -15.12 -8.56 9.21
N VAL A 144 -14.44 -7.50 9.67
CA VAL A 144 -13.65 -7.53 10.92
C VAL A 144 -14.56 -7.88 12.11
N VAL A 145 -15.73 -7.23 12.21
CA VAL A 145 -16.69 -7.49 13.30
C VAL A 145 -17.20 -8.94 13.24
N LYS A 146 -17.61 -9.42 12.07
CA LYS A 146 -18.07 -10.81 11.89
C LYS A 146 -17.03 -11.84 12.34
N VAL A 147 -15.76 -11.65 11.96
CA VAL A 147 -14.68 -12.54 12.41
C VAL A 147 -14.48 -12.43 13.92
N SER A 148 -14.58 -11.23 14.49
CA SER A 148 -14.45 -11.03 15.93
C SER A 148 -15.54 -11.70 16.76
N GLU A 149 -16.76 -11.83 16.21
CA GLU A 149 -17.92 -12.45 16.85
C GLU A 149 -18.00 -13.96 16.61
N SER A 150 -17.13 -14.51 15.76
CA SER A 150 -17.09 -15.94 15.48
C SER A 150 -16.67 -16.78 16.70
N LEU A 151 -16.89 -18.10 16.61
CA LEU A 151 -16.49 -19.09 17.62
C LEU A 151 -15.00 -19.47 17.56
N LEU A 152 -14.20 -18.80 16.73
CA LEU A 152 -12.76 -19.04 16.64
C LEU A 152 -12.06 -18.71 17.97
N ALA A 153 -10.92 -19.35 18.22
CA ALA A 153 -10.07 -18.96 19.36
C ALA A 153 -9.47 -17.55 19.15
N PRO A 154 -9.11 -16.81 20.21
CA PRO A 154 -8.64 -15.43 20.08
C PRO A 154 -7.46 -15.23 19.10
N TRP A 155 -6.45 -16.08 19.13
CA TRP A 155 -5.31 -16.00 18.20
C TRP A 155 -5.71 -16.34 16.75
N GLN A 156 -6.68 -17.23 16.56
CA GLN A 156 -7.26 -17.55 15.24
C GLN A 156 -8.04 -16.36 14.70
N LYS A 157 -8.80 -15.63 15.55
CA LYS A 157 -9.49 -14.40 15.15
C LYS A 157 -8.51 -13.34 14.64
N LEU A 158 -7.45 -13.07 15.40
CA LEU A 158 -6.41 -12.11 14.99
C LEU A 158 -5.76 -12.54 13.67
N THR A 159 -5.43 -13.82 13.54
CA THR A 159 -4.83 -14.36 12.31
C THR A 159 -5.76 -14.24 11.11
N ALA A 160 -7.04 -14.61 11.25
CA ALA A 160 -8.03 -14.52 10.20
C ALA A 160 -8.29 -13.07 9.76
N ILE A 161 -8.39 -12.13 10.70
CA ILE A 161 -8.52 -10.70 10.40
C ILE A 161 -7.33 -10.23 9.56
N ARG A 162 -6.09 -10.52 9.98
CA ARG A 162 -4.88 -10.08 9.28
C ARG A 162 -4.75 -10.71 7.89
N ALA A 163 -4.86 -12.03 7.82
CA ALA A 163 -4.53 -12.80 6.61
C ALA A 163 -5.58 -12.66 5.51
N HIS A 164 -6.86 -12.54 5.87
CA HIS A 164 -7.96 -12.57 4.90
C HIS A 164 -8.68 -11.23 4.74
N VAL A 165 -8.96 -10.55 5.86
CA VAL A 165 -9.76 -9.31 5.81
C VAL A 165 -8.87 -8.12 5.46
N LEU A 166 -7.80 -7.91 6.22
CA LEU A 166 -6.92 -6.75 6.08
C LEU A 166 -6.00 -6.83 4.87
N ALA A 167 -5.63 -8.03 4.40
CA ALA A 167 -4.86 -8.19 3.17
C ALA A 167 -5.53 -7.51 1.96
N ARG A 168 -6.87 -7.57 1.87
CA ARG A 168 -7.65 -6.89 0.81
C ARG A 168 -7.59 -5.37 0.94
N ALA A 169 -7.70 -4.86 2.18
CA ALA A 169 -7.61 -3.44 2.47
C ALA A 169 -6.21 -2.90 2.17
N GLU A 170 -5.16 -3.61 2.58
CA GLU A 170 -3.78 -3.25 2.31
C GLU A 170 -3.47 -3.25 0.81
N PHE A 171 -3.98 -4.23 0.06
CA PHE A 171 -3.88 -4.24 -1.41
C PHE A 171 -4.46 -2.97 -2.04
N LEU A 172 -5.66 -2.55 -1.63
CA LEU A 172 -6.28 -1.34 -2.16
C LEU A 172 -5.48 -0.09 -1.75
N CYS A 173 -5.04 0.00 -0.50
CA CYS A 173 -4.22 1.12 0.00
C CYS A 173 -2.89 1.29 -0.74
N ARG A 174 -2.32 0.22 -1.30
CA ARG A 174 -1.07 0.29 -2.09
C ARG A 174 -1.30 0.76 -3.52
N ASN A 175 -2.45 0.44 -4.10
CA ASN A 175 -2.71 0.64 -5.53
C ASN A 175 -3.72 1.77 -5.81
N SER A 176 -4.26 2.42 -4.80
CA SER A 176 -5.28 3.46 -4.95
C SER A 176 -5.03 4.63 -4.01
N HIS A 177 -5.47 5.81 -4.43
CA HIS A 177 -5.42 6.97 -3.54
C HIS A 177 -6.58 6.91 -2.55
N ILE A 178 -6.26 6.60 -1.29
CA ILE A 178 -7.23 6.53 -0.20
C ILE A 178 -7.16 7.77 0.68
N ARG A 179 -8.31 8.36 1.02
CA ARG A 179 -8.36 9.47 1.98
C ARG A 179 -8.32 8.90 3.39
N LYS A 180 -7.56 9.54 4.28
CA LYS A 180 -7.45 9.12 5.69
C LYS A 180 -8.77 9.07 6.45
N ARG A 181 -9.77 9.84 6.01
CA ARG A 181 -11.12 9.83 6.58
C ARG A 181 -11.87 8.52 6.28
N ASP A 182 -11.59 7.88 5.14
CA ASP A 182 -12.30 6.69 4.67
C ASP A 182 -11.87 5.44 5.45
N VAL A 183 -10.64 5.44 6.02
CA VAL A 183 -10.12 4.37 6.88
C VAL A 183 -10.30 4.62 8.38
N ALA A 184 -10.85 5.78 8.76
CA ALA A 184 -10.93 6.22 10.15
C ALA A 184 -11.74 5.28 11.05
N ASP A 185 -12.88 4.81 10.54
CA ASP A 185 -13.77 3.92 11.29
C ASP A 185 -13.23 2.49 11.36
N LEU A 186 -12.47 2.07 10.34
CA LEU A 186 -11.73 0.81 10.37
C LEU A 186 -10.68 0.83 11.49
N ASP A 187 -9.85 1.86 11.58
CA ASP A 187 -8.81 1.98 12.63
C ASP A 187 -9.42 1.92 14.04
N LYS A 188 -10.50 2.67 14.28
CA LYS A 188 -11.24 2.64 15.55
C LYS A 188 -11.78 1.24 15.87
N THR A 189 -12.33 0.56 14.86
CA THR A 189 -12.88 -0.78 15.01
C THR A 189 -11.79 -1.81 15.29
N LEU A 190 -10.64 -1.72 14.63
CA LEU A 190 -9.49 -2.60 14.87
C LEU A 190 -8.96 -2.46 16.30
N ILE A 191 -8.88 -1.24 16.83
CA ILE A 191 -8.48 -1.01 18.23
C ILE A 191 -9.48 -1.67 19.18
N ARG A 192 -10.78 -1.42 18.99
CA ARG A 192 -11.85 -1.99 19.83
C ARG A 192 -11.84 -3.52 19.80
N VAL A 193 -11.83 -4.10 18.61
CA VAL A 193 -11.84 -5.55 18.39
C VAL A 193 -10.55 -6.18 18.93
N GLY A 194 -9.39 -5.58 18.65
CA GLY A 194 -8.10 -6.06 19.16
C GLY A 194 -8.04 -6.07 20.69
N LYS A 195 -8.50 -5.00 21.35
CA LYS A 195 -8.60 -4.94 22.82
C LYS A 195 -9.53 -6.03 23.36
N ASN A 196 -10.69 -6.22 22.75
CA ASN A 196 -11.66 -7.23 23.17
C ASN A 196 -11.12 -8.65 23.00
N ILE A 197 -10.53 -8.98 21.85
CA ILE A 197 -9.96 -10.31 21.59
C ILE A 197 -8.83 -10.62 22.57
N MET A 198 -8.01 -9.62 22.91
CA MET A 198 -6.89 -9.77 23.85
C MET A 198 -7.28 -9.58 25.32
N ASN A 199 -8.57 -9.39 25.64
CA ASN A 199 -9.05 -9.10 26.99
C ASN A 199 -8.35 -7.91 27.67
N LEU A 200 -7.98 -6.88 26.90
CA LEU A 200 -7.33 -5.69 27.42
C LEU A 200 -8.36 -4.71 28.01
N PRO A 201 -8.02 -4.01 29.12
CA PRO A 201 -8.88 -2.98 29.67
C PRO A 201 -8.98 -1.78 28.72
N THR A 202 -10.08 -1.03 28.79
CA THR A 202 -10.31 0.17 27.94
C THR A 202 -9.16 1.17 28.02
N ARG A 203 -8.56 1.33 29.22
CA ARG A 203 -7.42 2.22 29.51
C ARG A 203 -6.08 1.77 28.91
N ALA A 204 -5.97 0.54 28.42
CA ALA A 204 -4.74 0.07 27.77
C ALA A 204 -4.44 0.97 26.58
N ASN A 205 -3.17 1.34 26.39
CA ASN A 205 -2.80 2.22 25.31
C ASN A 205 -3.06 1.54 23.94
N ASN A 206 -3.62 2.30 22.99
CA ASN A 206 -4.02 1.77 21.68
C ASN A 206 -2.82 1.27 20.87
N ASN A 207 -1.63 1.86 21.06
CA ASN A 207 -0.42 1.49 20.32
C ASN A 207 -0.04 0.01 20.49
N LEU A 208 -0.42 -0.61 21.62
CA LEU A 208 -0.21 -2.04 21.86
C LEU A 208 -0.89 -2.92 20.80
N ILE A 209 -2.04 -2.49 20.26
CA ILE A 209 -2.78 -3.22 19.22
C ILE A 209 -1.99 -3.28 17.91
N HIS A 210 -1.22 -2.23 17.62
CA HIS A 210 -0.46 -2.08 16.39
C HIS A 210 0.88 -2.84 16.40
N LEU A 211 1.39 -3.19 17.58
CA LEU A 211 2.61 -3.99 17.70
C LEU A 211 2.41 -5.41 17.15
N SER A 212 3.48 -5.99 16.62
CA SER A 212 3.55 -7.37 16.19
C SER A 212 3.35 -8.33 17.37
N CYS A 213 2.91 -9.56 17.06
CA CYS A 213 2.70 -10.57 18.09
C CYS A 213 3.99 -10.95 18.81
N SER A 214 5.15 -10.92 18.15
CA SER A 214 6.44 -11.19 18.79
C SER A 214 6.81 -10.14 19.84
N LYS A 215 6.20 -8.94 19.79
CA LYS A 215 6.41 -7.85 20.75
C LYS A 215 5.20 -7.63 21.67
N GLY A 216 4.30 -8.61 21.75
CA GLY A 216 3.16 -8.62 22.67
C GLY A 216 1.88 -7.93 22.16
N GLY A 217 1.82 -7.55 20.87
CA GLY A 217 0.65 -6.91 20.28
C GLY A 217 -0.23 -7.80 19.41
N ALA A 218 -1.30 -7.21 18.86
CA ALA A 218 -2.28 -7.92 18.02
C ALA A 218 -1.86 -8.00 16.53
N ALA A 219 -0.83 -7.28 16.13
CA ALA A 219 -0.39 -7.07 14.75
C ALA A 219 -1.50 -6.52 13.85
N LEU A 220 -2.38 -5.66 14.38
CA LEU A 220 -3.42 -4.99 13.61
C LEU A 220 -2.93 -3.58 13.25
N PRO A 221 -2.60 -3.29 11.98
CA PRO A 221 -1.98 -2.04 11.59
C PRO A 221 -2.92 -0.84 11.76
N GLU A 222 -2.34 0.33 12.03
CA GLU A 222 -3.02 1.61 11.86
C GLU A 222 -2.97 2.03 10.38
N PHE A 223 -4.11 1.98 9.70
CA PHE A 223 -4.21 2.26 8.27
C PHE A 223 -3.85 3.71 7.94
N ARG A 224 -4.16 4.67 8.80
CA ARG A 224 -3.76 6.07 8.59
C ARG A 224 -2.24 6.26 8.47
N SER A 225 -1.47 5.56 9.28
CA SER A 225 -0.01 5.56 9.24
C SER A 225 0.50 4.73 8.06
N LEU A 226 -0.15 3.59 7.79
CA LEU A 226 0.18 2.74 6.65
C LEU A 226 0.00 3.45 5.30
N LEU A 227 -1.01 4.31 5.15
CA LEU A 227 -1.21 5.14 3.97
C LEU A 227 -0.06 6.11 3.74
N ASP A 228 0.47 6.71 4.80
CA ASP A 228 1.64 7.60 4.70
C ASP A 228 2.89 6.82 4.33
N ILE A 229 3.10 5.66 4.96
CA ILE A 229 4.22 4.76 4.65
C ILE A 229 4.16 4.36 3.18
N HIS A 230 3.00 3.98 2.65
CA HIS A 230 2.85 3.63 1.24
C HIS A 230 3.08 4.82 0.31
N ALA A 231 2.62 6.02 0.65
CA ALA A 231 2.83 7.21 -0.17
C ALA A 231 4.32 7.56 -0.32
N VAL A 232 5.07 7.57 0.79
CA VAL A 232 6.53 7.78 0.80
C VAL A 232 7.25 6.65 0.07
N SER A 233 6.90 5.40 0.40
CA SER A 233 7.52 4.21 -0.20
C SER A 233 7.32 4.12 -1.71
N HIS A 234 6.13 4.49 -2.19
CA HIS A 234 5.82 4.46 -3.62
C HIS A 234 6.64 5.53 -4.37
N ALA A 235 6.68 6.76 -3.86
CA ALA A 235 7.51 7.81 -4.44
C ALA A 235 9.01 7.42 -4.45
N PHE A 236 9.49 6.82 -3.36
CA PHE A 236 10.87 6.32 -3.27
C PHE A 236 11.15 5.25 -4.33
N ARG A 237 10.28 4.24 -4.45
CA ARG A 237 10.43 3.15 -5.43
C ARG A 237 10.37 3.61 -6.88
N LEU A 238 9.60 4.65 -7.18
CA LEU A 238 9.58 5.24 -8.53
C LEU A 238 10.93 5.88 -8.87
N LEU A 239 11.49 6.67 -7.94
CA LEU A 239 12.80 7.30 -8.11
C LEU A 239 13.95 6.28 -8.11
N ALA A 240 13.81 5.20 -7.35
CA ALA A 240 14.79 4.11 -7.21
C ALA A 240 14.59 2.97 -8.22
N SER A 241 13.69 3.11 -9.20
CA SER A 241 13.40 2.04 -10.15
C SER A 241 14.65 1.65 -10.94
N HIS A 242 14.90 0.35 -11.08
CA HIS A 242 15.97 -0.19 -11.92
C HIS A 242 15.74 0.06 -13.42
N ASP A 243 14.48 0.28 -13.82
CA ASP A 243 14.15 0.70 -15.19
C ASP A 243 14.46 2.20 -15.37
N PRO A 244 15.42 2.57 -16.25
CA PRO A 244 15.80 3.96 -16.48
C PRO A 244 14.67 4.83 -17.04
N SER A 245 13.70 4.24 -17.73
CA SER A 245 12.54 4.96 -18.29
C SER A 245 11.60 5.38 -17.15
N ILE A 246 11.33 4.46 -16.22
CA ILE A 246 10.47 4.74 -15.05
C ILE A 246 11.15 5.74 -14.11
N SER A 247 12.42 5.52 -13.74
CA SER A 247 13.14 6.41 -12.83
C SER A 247 13.39 7.79 -13.46
N GLY A 248 13.67 7.84 -14.77
CA GLY A 248 13.80 9.09 -15.52
C GLY A 248 12.49 9.90 -15.55
N VAL A 249 11.36 9.26 -15.89
CA VAL A 249 10.03 9.89 -15.86
C VAL A 249 9.67 10.35 -14.46
N ALA A 250 9.95 9.55 -13.43
CA ALA A 250 9.70 9.91 -12.04
C ALA A 250 10.52 11.14 -11.63
N ALA A 251 11.82 11.17 -11.94
CA ALA A 251 12.69 12.29 -11.62
C ALA A 251 12.25 13.58 -12.33
N GLU A 252 11.93 13.52 -13.63
CA GLU A 252 11.48 14.72 -14.37
C GLU A 252 10.08 15.16 -13.94
N SER A 253 9.19 14.23 -13.62
CA SER A 253 7.88 14.54 -13.03
C SER A 253 8.02 15.30 -11.70
N LEU A 254 8.93 14.86 -10.83
CA LEU A 254 9.24 15.56 -9.58
C LEU A 254 9.81 16.95 -9.85
N ARG A 255 10.83 17.04 -10.73
CA ARG A 255 11.43 18.32 -11.12
C ARG A 255 10.40 19.28 -11.70
N SER A 256 9.45 18.81 -12.51
CA SER A 256 8.37 19.64 -13.06
C SER A 256 7.49 20.24 -11.95
N VAL A 257 7.15 19.47 -10.91
CA VAL A 257 6.38 19.98 -9.77
C VAL A 257 7.19 21.00 -8.98
N VAL A 258 8.47 20.74 -8.72
CA VAL A 258 9.35 21.64 -7.96
C VAL A 258 9.62 22.93 -8.75
N ARG A 259 9.89 22.83 -10.07
CA ARG A 259 10.06 23.96 -11.00
C ARG A 259 8.86 24.90 -10.96
N LYS A 260 7.63 24.36 -10.94
CA LYS A 260 6.40 25.17 -10.81
C LYS A 260 6.31 25.93 -9.49
N LYS A 261 6.88 25.40 -8.40
CA LYS A 261 6.94 26.09 -7.10
C LYS A 261 8.03 27.15 -7.06
N LEU A 262 9.23 26.80 -7.51
CA LEU A 262 10.42 27.65 -7.41
C LEU A 262 10.50 28.72 -8.52
N LEU A 263 9.79 28.53 -9.64
CA LEU A 263 9.89 29.37 -10.85
C LEU A 263 11.32 29.44 -11.44
N ARG A 264 12.14 28.42 -11.18
CA ARG A 264 13.48 28.22 -11.73
C ARG A 264 13.75 26.74 -11.91
N ASP A 265 14.81 26.38 -12.64
CA ASP A 265 15.22 24.99 -12.74
C ASP A 265 15.70 24.46 -11.36
N PRO A 266 15.14 23.33 -10.89
CA PRO A 266 15.45 22.79 -9.58
C PRO A 266 16.70 21.91 -9.62
N THR A 267 17.56 22.08 -8.62
CA THR A 267 18.65 21.15 -8.32
C THR A 267 18.11 19.87 -7.68
N SER A 268 18.93 18.81 -7.60
CA SER A 268 18.57 17.62 -6.82
C SER A 268 18.37 17.94 -5.34
N GLY A 269 19.10 18.91 -4.80
CA GLY A 269 18.91 19.42 -3.43
C GLY A 269 17.54 20.07 -3.24
N ASP A 270 17.09 20.89 -4.19
CA ASP A 270 15.74 21.47 -4.17
C ASP A 270 14.64 20.40 -4.19
N CYS A 271 14.86 19.31 -4.91
CA CYS A 271 13.94 18.18 -4.93
C CYS A 271 13.87 17.47 -3.58
N CYS A 272 15.01 17.27 -2.92
CA CYS A 272 15.08 16.75 -1.55
C CYS A 272 14.40 17.69 -0.55
N ASP A 273 14.70 18.99 -0.60
CA ASP A 273 14.05 20.00 0.24
C ASP A 273 12.53 19.99 0.09
N PHE A 274 12.05 19.87 -1.15
CA PHE A 274 10.62 19.73 -1.43
C PHE A 274 10.04 18.47 -0.77
N LEU A 275 10.68 17.31 -0.95
CA LEU A 275 10.21 16.03 -0.41
C LEU A 275 10.30 15.97 1.13
N ASN A 276 11.32 16.62 1.71
CA ASN A 276 11.49 16.86 3.14
C ASN A 276 10.44 17.82 3.71
N GLY A 277 9.63 18.44 2.85
CA GLY A 277 8.54 19.29 3.26
C GLY A 277 8.98 20.64 3.81
N LYS A 278 10.15 21.15 3.39
CA LYS A 278 10.66 22.49 3.72
C LYS A 278 9.60 23.55 3.40
N LYS A 279 9.30 24.40 4.37
CA LYS A 279 8.22 25.41 4.28
C LYS A 279 8.73 26.85 4.10
N ASP A 280 10.02 27.07 4.22
CA ASP A 280 10.59 28.42 4.22
C ASP A 280 10.99 28.87 2.81
N GLY A 281 11.17 30.19 2.66
CA GLY A 281 11.65 30.82 1.43
C GLY A 281 10.75 30.54 0.23
N ASP A 282 11.33 30.06 -0.86
CA ASP A 282 10.64 29.79 -2.13
C ASP A 282 9.52 28.73 -2.00
N PHE A 283 9.56 27.89 -0.96
CA PHE A 283 8.53 26.88 -0.68
C PHE A 283 7.37 27.37 0.20
N ALA A 284 7.45 28.61 0.71
CA ALA A 284 6.39 29.22 1.53
C ALA A 284 5.14 29.61 0.73
N ARG A 285 5.25 29.67 -0.60
CA ARG A 285 4.12 30.00 -1.48
C ARG A 285 3.05 28.92 -1.38
N GLU A 286 1.87 29.31 -0.90
CA GLU A 286 0.61 28.57 -1.03
C GLU A 286 0.16 28.55 -2.50
N SER A 287 0.98 27.97 -3.37
CA SER A 287 0.51 27.52 -4.67
C SER A 287 -0.49 26.41 -4.36
N GLY A 288 -1.74 26.56 -4.83
CA GLY A 288 -2.76 25.53 -4.71
C GLY A 288 -2.19 24.20 -5.19
N ASP A 289 -1.80 23.36 -4.24
CA ASP A 289 -0.98 22.19 -4.53
C ASP A 289 -1.77 21.29 -5.46
N ILE A 290 -1.34 21.23 -6.72
CA ILE A 290 -1.89 20.25 -7.66
C ILE A 290 -1.68 18.90 -6.97
N SER A 291 -2.78 18.18 -6.74
CA SER A 291 -2.74 16.87 -6.11
C SER A 291 -1.98 15.91 -7.02
N THR A 292 -0.69 15.71 -6.71
CA THR A 292 0.22 14.83 -7.43
C THR A 292 0.71 13.73 -6.50
N GLN A 293 1.38 12.72 -7.03
CA GLN A 293 2.08 11.76 -6.17
C GLN A 293 3.15 12.42 -5.29
N TRP A 294 3.79 13.49 -5.77
CA TRP A 294 4.87 14.19 -5.08
C TRP A 294 4.38 15.05 -3.93
N SER A 295 3.30 15.82 -4.13
CA SER A 295 2.68 16.57 -3.02
C SER A 295 2.09 15.63 -1.95
N ARG A 296 1.55 14.48 -2.36
CA ARG A 296 1.13 13.42 -1.43
C ARG A 296 2.29 12.84 -0.63
N ALA A 297 3.41 12.50 -1.29
CA ALA A 297 4.61 11.99 -0.64
C ALA A 297 5.21 13.02 0.33
N ARG A 298 5.27 14.30 -0.05
CA ARG A 298 5.68 15.42 0.80
C ARG A 298 4.81 15.52 2.06
N HIS A 299 3.48 15.51 1.92
CA HIS A 299 2.57 15.57 3.06
C HIS A 299 2.67 14.33 3.96
N ALA A 300 2.85 13.16 3.37
CA ALA A 300 3.06 11.92 4.10
C ALA A 300 4.39 11.93 4.87
N HIS A 301 5.47 12.40 4.23
CA HIS A 301 6.76 12.62 4.88
C HIS A 301 6.61 13.54 6.09
N GLN A 302 6.00 14.72 5.95
CA GLN A 302 5.83 15.67 7.06
C GLN A 302 5.13 15.05 8.28
N ARG A 303 4.13 14.18 8.05
CA ARG A 303 3.46 13.46 9.14
C ARG A 303 4.36 12.40 9.76
N LEU A 304 5.03 11.59 8.95
CA LEU A 304 5.91 10.53 9.42
C LEU A 304 7.17 11.06 10.13
N THR A 305 7.71 12.21 9.72
CA THR A 305 8.93 12.80 10.29
C THR A 305 8.78 13.12 11.77
N SER A 306 7.57 13.48 12.22
CA SER A 306 7.28 13.67 13.66
C SER A 306 7.53 12.41 14.49
N ALA A 307 7.28 11.22 13.91
CA ALA A 307 7.55 9.95 14.55
C ALA A 307 8.97 9.44 14.26
N LEU A 308 9.38 9.42 12.99
CA LEU A 308 10.54 8.65 12.51
C LEU A 308 11.80 9.48 12.25
N ARG A 309 11.72 10.82 12.23
CA ARG A 309 12.82 11.70 11.78
C ARG A 309 13.36 11.26 10.39
N LEU A 310 12.48 11.29 9.39
CA LEU A 310 12.83 10.94 8.01
C LEU A 310 13.58 12.08 7.33
N GLU A 311 14.49 11.73 6.43
CA GLU A 311 15.17 12.68 5.55
C GLU A 311 15.42 12.07 4.17
N TRP A 312 15.06 12.79 3.12
CA TRP A 312 15.43 12.51 1.74
C TRP A 312 16.77 13.16 1.43
N LEU A 313 17.68 12.38 0.88
CA LEU A 313 18.99 12.84 0.42
C LEU A 313 19.20 12.42 -1.03
N PHE A 314 19.99 13.19 -1.76
CA PHE A 314 20.45 12.81 -3.08
C PHE A 314 21.96 12.60 -3.03
N VAL A 315 22.41 11.42 -3.45
CA VAL A 315 23.82 11.06 -3.50
C VAL A 315 24.20 10.90 -4.97
N GLU A 316 25.22 11.63 -5.41
CA GLU A 316 25.70 11.53 -6.78
C GLU A 316 26.12 10.09 -7.13
N GLY A 317 25.83 9.67 -8.36
CA GLY A 317 26.10 8.31 -8.85
C GLY A 317 25.13 7.22 -8.37
N THR A 318 24.44 7.41 -7.25
CA THR A 318 23.53 6.38 -6.68
C THR A 318 22.07 6.82 -6.65
N GLY A 319 21.77 8.11 -6.50
CA GLY A 319 20.42 8.67 -6.57
C GLY A 319 19.80 9.00 -5.20
N TYR A 320 18.48 8.95 -5.12
CA TYR A 320 17.73 9.32 -3.92
C TYR A 320 17.83 8.25 -2.82
N HIS A 321 18.12 8.68 -1.60
CA HIS A 321 18.18 7.88 -0.38
C HIS A 321 17.14 8.38 0.63
N LEU A 322 16.65 7.48 1.47
CA LEU A 322 15.75 7.81 2.57
C LEU A 322 16.39 7.41 3.90
N ASN A 323 16.79 8.39 4.69
CA ASN A 323 17.39 8.21 6.00
C ASN A 323 16.35 8.28 7.11
N ILE A 324 16.57 7.51 8.17
CA ILE A 324 15.71 7.39 9.34
C ILE A 324 16.61 7.51 10.57
N TYR A 325 16.48 8.62 11.32
CA TYR A 325 17.36 8.94 12.46
C TYR A 325 16.75 8.66 13.83
N ARG A 326 15.78 7.74 13.89
CA ARG A 326 15.07 7.44 15.12
C ARG A 326 15.94 6.62 16.08
N SER A 327 16.53 5.55 15.56
CA SER A 327 17.32 4.60 16.32
C SER A 327 18.73 5.14 16.54
N PRO A 328 19.45 4.65 17.57
CA PRO A 328 20.85 5.05 17.83
C PRO A 328 21.75 4.87 16.62
N ASN A 329 21.41 3.92 15.75
CA ASN A 329 22.05 3.66 14.47
C ASN A 329 21.10 4.09 13.34
N PRO A 330 21.35 5.23 12.69
CA PRO A 330 20.53 5.68 11.58
C PRO A 330 20.40 4.61 10.50
N VAL A 331 19.17 4.40 10.00
CA VAL A 331 18.90 3.46 8.91
C VAL A 331 18.83 4.25 7.61
N CYS A 332 19.65 3.86 6.62
CA CYS A 332 19.63 4.44 5.28
C CYS A 332 19.03 3.42 4.30
N VAL A 333 17.96 3.83 3.61
CA VAL A 333 17.38 3.07 2.50
C VAL A 333 17.94 3.62 1.20
N SER A 334 18.79 2.83 0.56
CA SER A 334 19.34 3.08 -0.77
C SER A 334 18.42 2.60 -1.89
N PRO A 335 18.65 3.01 -3.15
CA PRO A 335 17.90 2.47 -4.28
C PRO A 335 17.99 0.95 -4.43
N SER A 336 19.15 0.34 -4.11
CA SER A 336 19.32 -1.12 -4.11
C SER A 336 18.46 -1.85 -3.07
N SER A 337 18.02 -1.16 -2.01
CA SER A 337 17.17 -1.69 -0.95
C SER A 337 15.71 -1.17 -1.04
N ALA A 338 15.31 -0.55 -2.14
CA ALA A 338 13.98 0.03 -2.33
C ALA A 338 12.82 -0.99 -2.20
N GLY A 339 13.09 -2.28 -2.45
CA GLY A 339 12.13 -3.36 -2.18
C GLY A 339 11.74 -3.44 -0.69
N LEU A 340 12.66 -3.12 0.22
CA LEU A 340 12.49 -3.26 1.66
C LEU A 340 11.91 -2.03 2.36
N VAL A 341 11.80 -0.89 1.68
CA VAL A 341 11.42 0.41 2.28
C VAL A 341 10.13 0.35 3.12
N VAL A 342 9.08 -0.35 2.65
CA VAL A 342 7.82 -0.49 3.40
C VAL A 342 8.02 -1.27 4.69
N ARG A 343 8.82 -2.34 4.65
CA ARG A 343 9.13 -3.16 5.82
C ARG A 343 9.94 -2.34 6.82
N ILE A 344 11.00 -1.67 6.37
CA ILE A 344 11.86 -0.83 7.22
C ILE A 344 11.03 0.27 7.91
N LEU A 345 10.20 1.00 7.16
CA LEU A 345 9.35 2.05 7.74
C LEU A 345 8.31 1.51 8.73
N ARG A 346 7.77 0.30 8.50
CA ARG A 346 6.87 -0.36 9.45
C ARG A 346 7.59 -0.79 10.72
N ASP A 347 8.79 -1.35 10.59
CA ASP A 347 9.61 -1.81 11.73
C ASP A 347 10.05 -0.60 12.58
N GLU A 348 10.42 0.53 11.95
CA GLU A 348 10.76 1.78 12.65
C GLU A 348 9.54 2.46 13.29
N MET A 349 8.37 2.39 12.66
CA MET A 349 7.11 2.84 13.28
C MET A 349 6.72 1.97 14.47
N GLU A 350 6.95 0.67 14.39
CA GLU A 350 6.71 -0.21 15.53
C GLU A 350 7.66 0.10 16.69
N SER A 351 8.95 0.34 16.39
CA SER A 351 9.92 0.83 17.37
C SER A 351 9.48 2.16 17.99
N HIS A 352 8.77 3.02 17.24
CA HIS A 352 8.13 4.21 17.79
C HIS A 352 7.13 3.94 18.88
N PHE A 353 6.19 3.07 18.57
CA PHE A 353 5.14 2.69 19.49
C PHE A 353 5.72 2.05 20.74
N ILE A 354 6.75 1.22 20.64
CA ILE A 354 7.43 0.63 21.81
C ILE A 354 8.06 1.71 22.69
N SER A 355 8.80 2.66 22.11
CA SER A 355 9.41 3.74 22.91
C SER A 355 8.35 4.57 23.65
N GLN A 356 7.24 4.91 22.99
CA GLN A 356 6.14 5.64 23.60
C GLN A 356 5.47 4.85 24.74
N LEU A 357 5.26 3.55 24.51
CA LEU A 357 4.65 2.66 25.49
C LEU A 357 5.55 2.43 26.70
N ALA A 358 6.86 2.24 26.48
CA ALA A 358 7.85 2.05 27.54
C ALA A 358 8.00 3.29 28.44
N ALA A 359 7.74 4.49 27.91
CA ALA A 359 7.75 5.74 28.66
C ALA A 359 6.52 5.95 29.57
N LEU A 360 5.47 5.11 29.45
CA LEU A 360 4.28 5.22 30.29
C LEU A 360 4.56 4.75 31.72
N VAL A 361 4.14 5.55 32.70
CA VAL A 361 4.34 5.27 34.14
C VAL A 361 3.73 3.91 34.55
N ASP A 362 2.48 3.67 34.19
CA ASP A 362 1.73 2.49 34.65
C ASP A 362 1.89 1.26 33.75
N GLN A 363 2.14 1.47 32.46
CA GLN A 363 2.13 0.41 31.43
C GLN A 363 3.53 0.06 30.92
N GLY A 364 4.52 0.93 31.11
CA GLY A 364 5.84 0.81 30.49
C GLY A 364 6.63 -0.43 30.93
N LYS A 365 6.59 -0.77 32.23
CA LYS A 365 7.27 -1.97 32.75
C LYS A 365 6.76 -3.26 32.10
N THR A 366 5.46 -3.35 31.88
CA THR A 366 4.83 -4.53 31.25
C THR A 366 5.33 -4.68 29.81
N ILE A 367 5.45 -3.56 29.09
CA ILE A 367 5.90 -3.55 27.70
C ILE A 367 7.38 -3.92 27.60
N GLN A 368 8.23 -3.42 28.50
CA GLN A 368 9.64 -3.81 28.55
C GLN A 368 9.82 -5.33 28.71
N VAL A 369 9.00 -5.97 29.55
CA VAL A 369 9.00 -7.43 29.72
C VAL A 369 8.57 -8.14 28.44
N PHE A 370 7.45 -7.75 27.83
CA PHE A 370 6.96 -8.39 26.61
C PHE A 370 7.88 -8.18 25.41
N SER A 371 8.54 -7.02 25.31
CA SER A 371 9.47 -6.73 24.21
C SER A 371 10.85 -7.35 24.40
N SER A 372 11.17 -7.85 25.60
CA SER A 372 12.50 -8.39 25.91
C SER A 372 12.83 -9.69 25.19
N HIS A 373 11.86 -10.59 25.04
CA HIS A 373 12.07 -11.88 24.39
C HIS A 373 10.83 -12.34 23.60
N PRO A 374 10.95 -12.69 22.30
CA PRO A 374 9.81 -13.09 21.47
C PRO A 374 9.02 -14.29 22.02
N ALA A 375 9.71 -15.24 22.68
CA ALA A 375 9.07 -16.43 23.26
C ALA A 375 8.02 -16.07 24.34
N SER A 376 8.15 -14.93 25.01
CA SER A 376 7.19 -14.44 26.01
C SER A 376 5.79 -14.22 25.42
N ASN A 377 5.68 -14.15 24.09
CA ASN A 377 4.45 -13.82 23.38
C ASN A 377 3.97 -14.95 22.43
N HIS A 378 4.53 -16.16 22.52
CA HIS A 378 4.22 -17.27 21.59
C HIS A 378 2.73 -17.65 21.56
N PHE A 379 2.03 -17.52 22.71
CA PHE A 379 0.60 -17.77 22.83
C PHE A 379 -0.28 -16.88 21.93
N LEU A 380 0.21 -15.69 21.54
CA LEU A 380 -0.51 -14.80 20.61
C LEU A 380 -0.52 -15.32 19.17
N GLN A 381 0.36 -16.27 18.84
CA GLN A 381 0.47 -16.86 17.50
C GLN A 381 -0.14 -18.26 17.43
N ALA A 382 0.25 -19.15 18.35
CA ALA A 382 -0.13 -20.56 18.29
C ALA A 382 -1.24 -20.95 19.29
N GLY A 383 -1.44 -20.15 20.34
CA GLY A 383 -2.29 -20.54 21.49
C GLY A 383 -1.63 -21.55 22.42
N ASP A 384 -0.40 -21.98 22.12
CA ASP A 384 0.34 -22.95 22.93
C ASP A 384 0.75 -22.36 24.28
N TYR A 385 0.70 -23.20 25.32
CA TYR A 385 1.15 -22.95 26.69
C TYR A 385 0.44 -21.85 27.51
N THR A 386 -0.67 -21.25 27.07
CA THR A 386 -1.58 -20.48 27.96
C THR A 386 -2.91 -20.15 27.28
N SER A 387 -4.04 -20.41 27.94
CA SER A 387 -5.35 -19.95 27.46
C SER A 387 -5.59 -18.48 27.85
N PHE A 388 -6.18 -17.69 26.93
CA PHE A 388 -6.55 -16.28 27.16
C PHE A 388 -7.43 -16.05 28.40
N ILE A 389 -8.05 -17.10 28.96
CA ILE A 389 -8.86 -17.06 30.17
C ILE A 389 -8.02 -16.69 31.41
N LYS A 390 -6.69 -16.90 31.39
CA LYS A 390 -5.80 -16.54 32.51
C LYS A 390 -5.25 -15.11 32.46
N PHE A 391 -5.41 -14.37 31.37
CA PHE A 391 -4.95 -12.98 31.26
C PHE A 391 -6.11 -12.00 31.48
N SER A 392 -6.39 -11.67 32.75
CA SER A 392 -7.16 -10.48 33.09
C SER A 392 -6.20 -9.48 33.72
N LEU A 393 -5.79 -8.46 32.97
CA LEU A 393 -5.07 -7.31 33.53
C LEU A 393 -6.06 -6.46 34.34
N ARG A 394 -6.43 -6.95 35.52
CA ARG A 394 -7.24 -6.19 36.47
C ARG A 394 -6.37 -5.13 37.11
N SER A 395 -6.78 -3.86 36.99
CA SER A 395 -6.30 -2.81 37.89
C SER A 395 -6.80 -3.13 39.29
N SER A 396 -5.91 -3.47 40.22
CA SER A 396 -6.26 -3.48 41.64
C SER A 396 -6.31 -2.03 42.15
N PRO A 397 -7.38 -1.59 42.82
CA PRO A 397 -7.35 -0.34 43.55
C PRO A 397 -6.56 -0.57 44.85
N ALA A 398 -5.41 0.10 44.94
CA ALA A 398 -4.61 0.34 46.15
C ALA A 398 -4.15 -0.87 47.01
N SER A 399 -2.84 -1.10 47.04
CA SER A 399 -2.13 -1.50 48.27
C SER A 399 -0.66 -1.05 48.19
N PRO A 400 -0.09 -0.38 49.22
CA PRO A 400 1.22 0.28 49.17
C PRO A 400 2.39 -0.69 49.43
N SER A 401 2.29 -1.94 48.99
CA SER A 401 3.32 -2.95 49.27
C SER A 401 3.67 -3.67 47.97
N GLY A 402 4.83 -3.34 47.41
CA GLY A 402 5.39 -4.01 46.24
C GLY A 402 5.74 -5.45 46.57
N LEU A 403 4.85 -6.38 46.22
CA LEU A 403 5.12 -7.81 46.10
C LEU A 403 4.03 -8.43 45.21
N LEU A 404 4.45 -8.96 44.05
CA LEU A 404 3.64 -9.84 43.22
C LEU A 404 3.45 -11.16 43.98
N LEU A 405 2.26 -11.41 44.51
CA LEU A 405 1.87 -12.71 45.04
C LEU A 405 1.38 -13.64 43.91
N PRO A 406 1.78 -14.92 43.90
CA PRO A 406 1.25 -15.90 42.96
C PRO A 406 -0.23 -16.19 43.30
N LEU A 407 -1.09 -16.12 42.30
CA LEU A 407 -2.53 -16.37 42.43
C LEU A 407 -2.81 -17.85 42.73
N ARG A 408 -3.64 -18.12 43.74
CA ARG A 408 -4.18 -19.45 44.08
C ARG A 408 -5.04 -20.02 42.93
N PRO A 409 -5.00 -21.35 42.69
CA PRO A 409 -5.85 -21.99 41.70
C PRO A 409 -7.31 -22.05 42.19
N SER A 410 -8.24 -21.72 41.29
CA SER A 410 -9.64 -22.14 41.42
C SER A 410 -9.71 -23.66 41.31
N SER A 411 -10.36 -24.29 42.28
CA SER A 411 -10.56 -25.73 42.39
C SER A 411 -11.23 -26.32 41.14
N SER A 412 -10.45 -27.06 40.35
CA SER A 412 -10.94 -28.16 39.52
C SER A 412 -9.80 -29.16 39.34
N ASN A 413 -9.99 -30.36 39.88
CA ASN A 413 -9.03 -31.46 39.86
C ASN A 413 -8.54 -31.78 38.44
N GLY A 414 -7.23 -31.87 38.27
CA GLY A 414 -6.58 -32.32 37.04
C GLY A 414 -5.10 -32.57 37.30
N LEU A 415 -4.72 -33.85 37.30
CA LEU A 415 -3.36 -34.36 37.51
C LEU A 415 -2.36 -33.74 36.51
N ALA A 416 -1.23 -33.26 37.03
CA ALA A 416 -0.10 -32.82 36.23
C ALA A 416 0.87 -34.00 36.03
N ALA A 417 1.26 -34.25 34.78
CA ALA A 417 2.50 -34.93 34.45
C ALA A 417 3.49 -33.87 33.96
N LEU A 418 4.68 -33.85 34.56
CA LEU A 418 5.82 -33.04 34.15
C LEU A 418 6.52 -33.72 32.96
N PHE A 419 6.70 -32.97 31.87
CA PHE A 419 7.86 -33.05 30.99
C PHE A 419 8.21 -31.64 30.52
#